data_AF-A0A7K2EDJ2-F1
#
_entry.id   AF-A0A7K2EDJ2-F1
#
_cell.length_a   1.000
_cell.length_b   1.000
_cell.length_c   1.000
_cell.angle_alpha   90.00
_cell.angle_beta   90.00
_cell.angle_gamma   90.00
#
_symmetry.space_group_name_H-M   'P 1'
#
loop_
_entity.id
_entity.type
_entity.pdbx_description
1 polymer ?
#
loop_
_entity_poly.entity_id
_entity_poly.type
_entity_poly.pdbx_seq_one_letter_code
_entity_poly.pdbx_strand_id
1 'polypeptide(L)'
;MQIYDTVAGEVVPFEVGPVVTMYTCGITPYDATHLGHAATYLTYDVLQRRLRDRGHETRCVRNVTDVDDDILRKARSLGVHYLDLAAAEVARFDSDMAALGMLECW
;
A
#
# COMPACT_ATOMS: atom_id res chain seq x y z
N MET A 1 -0.08 17.41 -14.51
CA MET A 1 0.84 16.24 -14.46
C MET A 1 0.36 15.25 -15.51
N GLN A 2 1.17 14.30 -15.94
CA GLN A 2 0.75 13.23 -16.87
C GLN A 2 0.87 11.89 -16.12
N ILE A 3 -0.09 10.99 -16.29
CA ILE A 3 -0.09 9.65 -15.69
C ILE A 3 -0.53 8.61 -16.71
N TYR A 4 -0.01 7.38 -16.61
CA TYR A 4 -0.52 6.27 -17.42
C TYR A 4 -1.84 5.77 -16.83
N ASP A 5 -2.90 5.78 -17.63
CA ASP A 5 -4.20 5.22 -17.27
C ASP A 5 -4.32 3.82 -17.89
N THR A 6 -4.37 2.79 -17.04
CA THR A 6 -4.49 1.39 -17.47
C THR A 6 -5.78 1.09 -18.23
N VAL A 7 -6.89 1.81 -17.96
CA VAL A 7 -8.17 1.62 -18.67
C VAL A 7 -8.11 2.20 -20.08
N ALA A 8 -7.51 3.39 -20.22
CA ALA A 8 -7.34 4.03 -21.52
C ALA A 8 -6.17 3.44 -22.33
N GLY A 9 -5.19 2.83 -21.64
CA GLY A 9 -3.99 2.26 -22.25
C GLY A 9 -2.96 3.29 -22.69
N GLU A 10 -3.08 4.55 -22.24
CA GLU A 10 -2.25 5.67 -22.69
C GLU A 10 -1.87 6.61 -21.54
N VAL A 11 -0.94 7.53 -21.83
CA VAL A 11 -0.57 8.61 -20.90
C VAL A 11 -1.56 9.76 -21.07
N VAL A 12 -2.29 10.07 -19.99
CA VAL A 12 -3.35 11.09 -19.98
C VAL A 12 -3.00 12.26 -19.06
N PRO A 13 -3.53 13.47 -19.32
CA PRO A 13 -3.47 14.57 -18.37
C PRO A 13 -4.12 14.18 -17.04
N PHE A 14 -3.35 14.28 -15.95
CA PHE A 14 -3.87 14.10 -14.60
C PHE A 14 -4.37 15.44 -14.07
N GLU A 15 -5.63 15.75 -14.39
CA GLU A 15 -6.35 16.94 -13.94
C GLU A 15 -7.07 16.63 -12.62
N VAL A 16 -6.64 17.29 -11.55
CA VAL A 16 -7.14 17.03 -10.20
C VAL A 16 -7.42 18.34 -9.46
N GLY A 17 -8.39 18.28 -8.54
CA GLY A 17 -8.72 19.38 -7.65
C GLY A 17 -7.68 19.60 -6.54
N PRO A 18 -7.97 20.49 -5.58
CA PRO A 18 -7.07 20.77 -4.45
C PRO A 18 -6.83 19.55 -3.55
N VAL A 19 -7.78 18.63 -3.46
CA VAL A 19 -7.67 17.37 -2.69
C VAL A 19 -7.66 16.19 -3.67
N VAL A 20 -6.63 15.36 -3.57
CA VAL A 20 -6.47 14.13 -4.36
C VAL A 20 -6.68 12.92 -3.46
N THR A 21 -7.68 12.11 -3.78
CA THR A 21 -7.95 10.84 -3.09
C THR A 21 -7.28 9.69 -3.84
N MET A 22 -6.67 8.77 -3.10
CA MET A 22 -5.96 7.62 -3.64
C MET A 22 -6.29 6.38 -2.82
N TYR A 23 -6.53 5.28 -3.51
CA TYR A 23 -6.62 3.95 -2.90
C TYR A 23 -5.50 3.08 -3.44
N THR A 24 -4.86 2.31 -2.56
CA THR A 24 -3.87 1.31 -2.95
C THR A 24 -4.24 -0.03 -2.32
N CYS A 25 -4.16 -1.11 -3.09
CA CYS A 25 -4.31 -2.44 -2.52
C CYS A 25 -3.15 -2.69 -1.54
N GLY A 26 -3.49 -3.07 -0.31
CA GLY A 26 -2.50 -3.44 0.69
C GLY A 26 -2.10 -4.90 0.62
N ILE A 27 -1.52 -5.37 1.73
CA ILE A 27 -0.96 -6.72 1.83
C ILE A 27 -2.00 -7.74 2.30
N THR A 28 -1.75 -9.01 1.99
CA THR A 28 -2.26 -10.14 2.77
C THR A 28 -1.16 -10.53 3.77
N PRO A 29 -1.32 -10.32 5.09
CA PRO A 29 -0.24 -10.37 6.07
C PRO A 29 0.07 -11.81 6.53
N TYR A 30 0.50 -12.67 5.60
CA TYR A 30 0.90 -14.05 5.90
C TYR A 30 2.43 -14.26 5.91
N ASP A 31 3.20 -13.30 5.40
CA ASP A 31 4.66 -13.34 5.36
C ASP A 31 5.26 -11.93 5.28
N ALA A 32 6.59 -11.88 5.38
CA ALA A 32 7.41 -10.68 5.38
C ALA A 32 7.21 -9.79 4.16
N THR A 33 7.34 -8.47 4.36
CA THR A 33 7.48 -7.51 3.27
C THR A 33 8.71 -7.83 2.41
N HIS A 34 8.48 -8.21 1.14
CA HIS A 34 9.56 -8.35 0.17
C HIS A 34 9.72 -7.10 -0.70
N LEU A 35 10.82 -7.01 -1.46
CA LEU A 35 11.13 -5.84 -2.30
C LEU A 35 10.04 -5.49 -3.32
N GLY A 36 9.26 -6.48 -3.79
CA GLY A 36 8.08 -6.22 -4.62
C GLY A 36 7.03 -5.32 -3.94
N HIS A 37 6.72 -5.55 -2.66
CA HIS A 37 5.82 -4.68 -1.89
C HIS A 37 6.43 -3.30 -1.71
N ALA A 38 7.71 -3.23 -1.33
CA ALA A 38 8.41 -1.96 -1.15
C ALA A 38 8.40 -1.11 -2.44
N ALA A 39 8.65 -1.71 -3.61
CA ALA A 39 8.63 -1.02 -4.89
C ALA A 39 7.23 -0.46 -5.22
N THR A 40 6.17 -1.25 -4.99
CA THR A 40 4.79 -0.81 -5.18
C THR A 40 4.44 0.38 -4.30
N TYR A 41 4.65 0.27 -2.98
CA TYR A 41 4.29 1.35 -2.06
C TYR A 41 5.17 2.59 -2.22
N LEU A 42 6.44 2.42 -2.58
CA LEU A 42 7.32 3.54 -2.91
C LEU A 42 6.84 4.31 -4.15
N THR A 43 6.28 3.62 -5.15
CA THR A 43 5.71 4.26 -6.33
C THR A 43 4.56 5.20 -5.95
N TYR A 44 3.67 4.75 -5.07
CA TYR A 44 2.57 5.57 -4.56
C TYR A 44 3.04 6.68 -3.61
N ASP A 45 4.06 6.43 -2.79
CA ASP A 45 4.69 7.46 -1.95
C ASP A 45 5.28 8.60 -2.81
N VAL A 46 6.01 8.28 -3.87
CA VAL A 46 6.55 9.27 -4.82
C VAL A 46 5.43 10.04 -5.51
N LEU A 47 4.34 9.37 -5.91
CA LEU A 47 3.17 10.03 -6.49
C LEU A 47 2.55 11.03 -5.50
N GLN A 48 2.34 10.62 -4.23
CA GLN A 48 1.81 11.50 -3.20
C GLN A 48 2.72 12.71 -2.98
N ARG A 49 4.03 12.50 -2.85
CA ARG A 49 5.01 13.59 -2.69
C ARG A 49 4.97 14.55 -3.85
N ARG A 50 4.89 14.05 -5.09
CA ARG A 50 4.80 14.89 -6.28
C ARG A 50 3.51 15.71 -6.33
N LEU A 51 2.40 15.15 -5.89
CA LEU A 51 1.14 15.89 -5.80
C LEU A 51 1.19 16.98 -4.72
N ARG A 52 1.77 16.67 -3.55
CA ARG A 52 1.98 17.65 -2.46
C ARG A 52 2.91 18.78 -2.88
N ASP A 53 4.01 18.48 -3.57
CA ASP A 53 4.94 19.45 -4.16
C ASP A 53 4.25 20.41 -5.15
N ARG A 54 3.18 19.95 -5.82
CA ARG A 54 2.37 20.78 -6.73
C ARG A 54 1.24 21.54 -6.02
N GLY A 55 1.15 21.48 -4.70
CA GLY A 55 0.16 22.22 -3.90
C GLY A 55 -1.16 21.49 -3.64
N HIS A 56 -1.22 20.17 -3.89
CA HIS A 56 -2.41 19.36 -3.57
C HIS A 56 -2.33 18.75 -2.15
N GLU A 57 -3.47 18.63 -1.49
CA GLU A 57 -3.63 17.72 -0.34
C GLU A 57 -3.81 16.29 -0.87
N THR A 58 -3.16 15.29 -0.27
CA THR A 58 -3.37 13.87 -0.62
C THR A 58 -4.02 13.12 0.51
N ARG A 59 -5.04 12.33 0.18
CA ARG A 59 -5.71 11.38 1.08
C ARG A 59 -5.54 9.98 0.53
N CYS A 60 -4.60 9.24 1.08
CA CYS A 60 -4.32 7.86 0.70
C CYS A 60 -5.01 6.91 1.68
N VAL A 61 -5.69 5.89 1.14
CA VAL A 61 -6.21 4.76 1.90
C VAL A 61 -5.56 3.46 1.41
N ARG A 62 -5.18 2.59 2.33
CA ARG A 62 -4.61 1.26 2.04
C ARG A 62 -5.24 0.21 2.96
N ASN A 63 -5.89 -0.79 2.36
CA ASN A 63 -6.51 -1.87 3.12
C ASN A 63 -5.48 -2.84 3.71
N VAL A 64 -5.92 -3.74 4.59
CA VAL A 64 -5.22 -4.98 4.92
C VAL A 64 -6.17 -6.13 4.63
N THR A 65 -5.70 -7.16 3.93
CA THR A 65 -6.49 -8.36 3.65
C THR A 65 -6.19 -9.39 4.74
N ASP A 66 -6.69 -9.17 5.94
CA ASP A 66 -6.42 -9.98 7.14
C ASP A 66 -7.18 -11.33 7.17
N VAL A 67 -8.05 -11.56 6.20
CA VAL A 67 -8.74 -12.84 5.96
C VAL A 67 -8.56 -13.24 4.49
N ASP A 68 -7.83 -14.32 4.25
CA ASP A 68 -7.57 -14.89 2.93
C ASP A 68 -7.16 -16.37 3.05
N ASP A 69 -7.29 -17.15 1.97
CA ASP A 69 -6.90 -18.56 1.97
C ASP A 69 -5.41 -18.76 2.29
N ASP A 70 -4.54 -17.83 1.88
CA ASP A 70 -3.10 -17.93 2.09
C ASP A 70 -2.71 -17.75 3.55
N ILE A 71 -3.28 -16.77 4.24
CA ILE A 71 -3.03 -16.56 5.68
C ILE A 71 -3.62 -17.71 6.51
N LEU A 72 -4.81 -18.22 6.15
CA LEU A 72 -5.39 -19.38 6.81
C LEU A 72 -4.52 -20.63 6.64
N ARG A 73 -3.94 -20.84 5.46
CA ARG A 73 -3.04 -21.97 5.18
C ARG A 73 -1.73 -21.84 5.96
N LYS A 74 -1.12 -20.65 5.95
CA LYS A 74 0.12 -20.37 6.67
C LYS A 74 -0.06 -20.52 8.18
N ALA A 75 -1.11 -19.94 8.75
CA ALA A 75 -1.43 -20.04 10.18
C ALA A 75 -1.57 -21.51 10.62
N ARG A 76 -2.27 -22.34 9.83
CA ARG A 76 -2.35 -23.79 10.07
C ARG A 76 -0.99 -24.48 10.05
N SER A 77 -0.12 -24.14 9.09
CA SER A 77 1.24 -24.72 9.03
C SER A 77 2.14 -24.35 10.20
N LEU A 78 1.92 -23.16 10.78
CA LEU A 78 2.68 -22.65 11.93
C LEU A 78 2.05 -23.04 13.28
N GLY A 79 0.81 -23.56 13.28
CA GLY A 79 0.09 -23.90 14.51
C GLY A 79 -0.36 -22.69 15.33
N VAL A 80 -0.60 -21.54 14.69
CA VAL A 80 -1.00 -20.27 15.34
C VAL A 80 -2.39 -19.83 14.89
N HIS A 81 -3.04 -18.94 15.65
CA HIS A 81 -4.29 -18.31 15.22
C HIS A 81 -4.01 -17.30 14.09
N TYR A 82 -4.85 -17.26 13.06
CA TYR A 82 -4.57 -16.45 11.87
C TYR A 82 -4.57 -14.94 12.15
N LEU A 83 -5.39 -14.45 13.10
CA LEU A 83 -5.36 -13.04 13.51
C LEU A 83 -4.06 -12.67 14.26
N ASP A 84 -3.46 -13.61 14.98
CA ASP A 84 -2.18 -13.36 15.66
C ASP A 84 -1.06 -13.24 14.62
N LEU A 85 -1.08 -14.11 13.60
CA LEU A 85 -0.18 -14.01 12.45
C LEU A 85 -0.37 -12.68 11.69
N ALA A 86 -1.62 -12.32 11.40
CA ALA A 86 -1.95 -11.07 10.72
C ALA A 86 -1.40 -9.86 11.49
N ALA A 87 -1.65 -9.78 12.80
CA ALA A 87 -1.20 -8.67 13.62
C ALA A 87 0.34 -8.56 13.66
N ALA A 88 1.05 -9.69 13.77
CA ALA A 88 2.51 -9.72 13.79
C ALA A 88 3.11 -9.23 12.46
N GLU A 89 2.59 -9.73 11.32
CA GLU A 89 3.10 -9.33 10.00
C GLU A 89 2.69 -7.90 9.62
N VAL A 90 1.51 -7.42 10.05
CA VAL A 90 1.12 -6.00 9.91
C VAL A 90 2.08 -5.10 10.69
N ALA A 91 2.38 -5.43 11.95
CA ALA A 91 3.31 -4.64 12.75
C ALA A 91 4.72 -4.60 12.12
N ARG A 92 5.17 -5.72 11.55
CA ARG A 92 6.43 -5.78 10.81
C ARG A 92 6.39 -4.93 9.54
N PHE A 93 5.32 -5.04 8.76
CA PHE A 93 5.10 -4.24 7.56
C PHE A 93 5.12 -2.74 7.86
N ASP A 94 4.40 -2.30 8.90
CA ASP A 94 4.38 -0.90 9.32
C ASP A 94 5.77 -0.40 9.73
N SER A 95 6.54 -1.23 10.45
CA SER A 95 7.94 -0.93 10.77
C SER A 95 8.80 -0.80 9.52
N ASP A 96 8.61 -1.66 8.51
CA ASP A 96 9.34 -1.58 7.24
C ASP A 96 9.00 -0.29 6.47
N MET A 97 7.71 0.07 6.38
CA MET A 97 7.26 1.29 5.71
C MET A 97 7.80 2.55 6.40
N ALA A 98 7.81 2.55 7.74
CA ALA A 98 8.38 3.62 8.54
C ALA A 98 9.91 3.73 8.34
N ALA A 99 10.63 2.61 8.29
CA ALA A 99 12.07 2.58 8.05
C ALA A 99 12.45 3.10 6.65
N LEU A 100 11.57 2.90 5.65
CA LEU A 100 11.70 3.46 4.31
C LEU A 100 11.30 4.94 4.22
N GLY A 101 10.80 5.53 5.32
CA GLY A 101 10.40 6.94 5.37
C GLY A 101 9.16 7.26 4.55
N MET A 102 8.28 6.28 4.33
CA MET A 102 7.06 6.46 3.55
C MET A 102 6.05 7.36 4.24
N LEU A 103 5.26 8.08 3.45
CA LEU A 103 4.07 8.80 3.92
C LEU A 103 2.99 7.80 4.38
N GLU A 104 2.30 8.13 5.45
CA GLU A 104 1.18 7.33 5.96
C GLU A 104 0.03 7.28 4.95
N CYS A 105 -0.57 6.09 4.82
CA CYS A 105 -1.86 5.85 4.21
C CYS A 105 -2.78 5.30 5.29
N TRP A 106 -4.04 5.75 5.30
CA TRP A 106 -5.05 5.41 6.29
C TRP A 106 -5.76 4.10 6.00
#